data_AF-A0A0A9E3R3-F1
#
_entry.id   AF-A0A0A9E3R3-F1
#
_cell.length_a   1.000
_cell.length_b   1.000
_cell.length_c   1.000
_cell.angle_alpha   90.00
_cell.angle_beta   90.00
_cell.angle_gamma   90.00
#
_symmetry.space_group_name_H-M   'P 1'
#
loop_
_entity.id
_entity.type
_entity.pdbx_description
1 polymer ?
#
loop_
_entity_poly.entity_id
_entity_poly.type
_entity_poly.pdbx_seq_one_letter_code
_entity_poly.pdbx_strand_id
1 'polypeptide(L)'
;MVLLNTPESVEIIFQELLRNKTDGFFIAAHILKKLCESKEGRETARALQYHTRRLRNLVQDLEKKVELDKRNGRTGTVKERNLRWLGEAATLYHLLTGDH
;
A
#
# COMPACT_ATOMS: atom_id res chain seq x y z
N MET A 1 2.54 14.53 17.37
CA MET A 1 3.46 13.58 16.70
C MET A 1 3.96 14.26 15.43
N VAL A 2 4.98 15.12 15.55
CA VAL A 2 5.44 16.06 14.49
C VAL A 2 6.40 15.41 13.47
N LEU A 3 7.00 14.25 13.81
CA LEU A 3 8.06 13.63 12.98
C LEU A 3 7.56 12.88 11.74
N LEU A 4 6.33 12.35 11.74
CA LEU A 4 5.85 11.46 10.68
C LEU A 4 5.45 12.18 9.38
N ASN A 5 5.17 13.49 9.42
CA ASN A 5 4.67 14.24 8.27
C ASN A 5 5.79 14.86 7.39
N THR A 6 7.05 14.55 7.67
CA THR A 6 8.18 14.96 6.82
C THR A 6 8.24 14.09 5.56
N PRO A 7 8.46 14.66 4.36
CA PRO A 7 8.56 13.90 3.12
C PRO A 7 9.50 12.69 3.20
N GLU A 8 10.65 12.86 3.88
CA GLU A 8 11.68 11.84 4.07
C GLU A 8 11.16 10.66 4.91
N SER A 9 10.43 10.95 6.00
CA SER A 9 9.84 9.90 6.83
C SER A 9 8.75 9.14 6.07
N VAL A 10 7.92 9.86 5.31
CA VAL A 10 6.88 9.23 4.47
C VAL A 10 7.50 8.37 3.38
N GLU A 11 8.59 8.82 2.76
CA GLU A 11 9.35 8.05 1.77
C GLU A 11 9.91 6.75 2.38
N ILE A 12 10.51 6.81 3.57
CA ILE A 12 11.01 5.61 4.26
C ILE A 12 9.87 4.60 4.48
N ILE A 13 8.70 5.07 4.93
CA ILE A 13 7.55 4.18 5.15
C ILE A 13 7.06 3.57 3.83
N PHE A 14 7.06 4.34 2.73
CA PHE A 14 6.76 3.79 1.40
C PHE A 14 7.78 2.74 0.94
N GLN A 15 9.06 2.94 1.22
CA GLN A 15 10.08 1.95 0.84
C GLN A 15 9.90 0.66 1.63
N GLU A 16 9.59 0.74 2.91
CA GLU A 16 9.25 -0.44 3.73
C GLU A 16 8.01 -1.15 3.21
N LEU A 17 6.95 -0.41 2.86
CA LEU A 17 5.76 -0.98 2.22
C LEU A 17 6.11 -1.72 0.92
N LEU A 18 6.92 -1.12 0.04
CA LEU A 18 7.18 -1.65 -1.30
C LEU A 18 8.22 -2.78 -1.33
N ARG A 19 9.12 -2.84 -0.34
CA ARG A 19 10.15 -3.89 -0.23
C ARG A 19 9.70 -5.10 0.56
N ASN A 20 8.83 -4.92 1.55
CA ASN A 20 8.54 -5.97 2.50
C ASN A 20 7.48 -6.96 1.97
N LYS A 21 7.83 -8.26 1.96
CA LYS A 21 6.94 -9.36 1.58
C LYS A 21 6.43 -10.16 2.79
N THR A 22 6.53 -9.59 3.97
CA THR A 22 6.14 -10.18 5.25
C THR A 22 5.25 -9.20 6.03
N ASP A 23 5.16 -9.34 7.35
CA ASP A 23 4.24 -8.55 8.17
C ASP A 23 4.54 -7.05 8.18
N GLY A 24 5.78 -6.65 7.88
CA GLY A 24 6.14 -5.23 7.78
C GLY A 24 5.40 -4.48 6.68
N PHE A 25 4.88 -5.18 5.66
CA PHE A 25 3.95 -4.58 4.69
C PHE A 25 2.71 -4.02 5.39
N PHE A 26 2.07 -4.82 6.25
CA PHE A 26 0.83 -4.42 6.92
C PHE A 26 1.06 -3.29 7.92
N ILE A 27 2.21 -3.30 8.60
CA ILE A 27 2.61 -2.24 9.51
C ILE A 27 2.80 -0.92 8.74
N ALA A 28 3.56 -0.94 7.64
CA ALA A 28 3.78 0.24 6.82
C ALA A 28 2.47 0.76 6.20
N ALA A 29 1.60 -0.14 5.71
CA ALA A 29 0.27 0.21 5.19
C ALA A 29 -0.59 0.87 6.27
N HIS A 30 -0.59 0.33 7.49
CA HIS A 30 -1.34 0.90 8.61
C HIS A 30 -0.85 2.32 8.95
N ILE A 31 0.46 2.52 9.05
CA ILE A 31 1.06 3.82 9.35
C ILE A 31 0.71 4.84 8.25
N LEU A 32 0.85 4.48 6.97
CA LEU A 32 0.52 5.37 5.85
C LEU A 32 -0.97 5.74 5.83
N LYS A 33 -1.87 4.79 6.11
CA LYS A 33 -3.30 5.08 6.23
C LYS A 33 -3.59 6.07 7.36
N LYS A 34 -2.96 5.88 8.53
CA LYS A 34 -3.09 6.80 9.67
C LYS A 34 -2.55 8.19 9.34
N LEU A 35 -1.43 8.28 8.66
CA LEU A 35 -0.88 9.54 8.18
C LEU A 35 -1.85 10.26 7.22
N CYS A 36 -2.49 9.49 6.34
CA CYS A 36 -3.51 9.98 5.41
C CYS A 36 -4.85 10.37 6.08
N GLU A 37 -5.04 10.20 7.40
CA GLU A 37 -6.22 10.74 8.10
C GLU A 37 -6.13 12.28 8.21
N SER A 38 -4.92 12.82 8.28
CA SER A 38 -4.67 14.28 8.31
C SER A 38 -4.54 14.87 6.90
N LYS A 39 -4.97 16.12 6.71
CA LYS A 39 -4.82 16.84 5.42
C LYS A 39 -3.34 17.00 5.04
N GLU A 40 -2.53 17.45 6.00
CA GLU A 40 -1.08 17.62 5.83
C GLU A 40 -0.40 16.31 5.42
N GLY A 41 -0.66 15.22 6.15
CA GLY A 41 -0.09 13.91 5.82
C GLY A 41 -0.52 13.42 4.43
N ARG A 42 -1.78 13.61 4.04
CA ARG A 42 -2.22 13.29 2.66
C ARG A 42 -1.47 14.10 1.61
N GLU A 43 -1.29 15.39 1.82
CA GLU A 43 -0.58 16.27 0.89
C GLU A 43 0.90 15.86 0.77
N THR A 44 1.58 15.61 1.89
CA THR A 44 2.96 15.10 1.91
C THR A 44 3.05 13.76 1.16
N ALA A 45 2.16 12.81 1.43
CA ALA A 45 2.19 11.51 0.77
C ALA A 45 1.86 11.60 -0.74
N ARG A 46 0.97 12.52 -1.14
CA ARG A 46 0.65 12.79 -2.56
C ARG A 46 1.80 13.44 -3.32
N ALA A 47 2.61 14.25 -2.65
CA ALA A 47 3.79 14.87 -3.25
C ALA A 47 4.81 13.81 -3.72
N LEU A 48 4.81 12.61 -3.12
CA LEU A 48 5.67 11.48 -3.49
C LEU A 48 5.13 10.70 -4.70
N GLN A 49 4.95 11.38 -5.84
CA GLN A 49 4.34 10.80 -7.05
C GLN A 49 5.02 9.50 -7.54
N TYR A 50 6.35 9.40 -7.40
CA TYR A 50 7.10 8.19 -7.74
C TYR A 50 6.63 6.97 -6.93
N HIS A 51 6.41 7.15 -5.62
CA HIS A 51 5.97 6.08 -4.73
C HIS A 51 4.51 5.69 -4.99
N THR A 52 3.64 6.67 -5.27
CA THR A 52 2.25 6.43 -5.69
C THR A 52 2.19 5.60 -6.98
N ARG A 53 3.05 5.89 -7.97
CA ARG A 53 3.15 5.09 -9.21
C ARG A 53 3.60 3.66 -8.92
N ARG A 54 4.57 3.47 -8.02
CA ARG A 54 5.03 2.12 -7.63
C ARG A 54 3.94 1.34 -6.90
N LEU A 55 3.17 2.01 -6.04
CA LEU A 55 2.02 1.40 -5.36
C LEU A 55 0.96 0.94 -6.37
N ARG A 56 0.67 1.75 -7.40
CA ARG A 56 -0.23 1.34 -8.50
C ARG A 56 0.25 0.05 -9.17
N ASN A 57 1.53 -0.04 -9.50
CA ASN A 57 2.10 -1.24 -10.12
C ASN A 57 1.95 -2.45 -9.20
N LEU A 58 2.19 -2.27 -7.90
CA LEU A 58 2.00 -3.33 -6.91
C LEU A 58 0.54 -3.82 -6.85
N VAL A 59 -0.43 -2.90 -6.87
CA VAL A 59 -1.86 -3.25 -6.94
C VAL A 59 -2.14 -4.10 -8.18
N GLN A 60 -1.69 -3.67 -9.35
CA GLN A 60 -1.90 -4.40 -10.61
C GLN A 60 -1.24 -5.79 -10.61
N ASP A 61 -0.05 -5.91 -10.04
CA ASP A 61 0.65 -7.19 -9.92
C ASP A 61 -0.07 -8.15 -8.94
N LEU A 62 -0.60 -7.62 -7.83
CA LEU A 62 -1.40 -8.37 -6.87
C LEU A 62 -2.74 -8.82 -7.47
N GLU A 63 -3.42 -7.96 -8.23
CA GLU A 63 -4.65 -8.30 -8.96
C GLU A 63 -4.42 -9.49 -9.91
N LYS A 64 -3.38 -9.41 -10.74
CA LYS A 64 -3.00 -10.50 -11.65
C LYS A 64 -2.71 -11.78 -10.87
N LYS A 65 -2.01 -11.68 -9.74
CA LYS A 65 -1.65 -12.84 -8.91
C LYS A 65 -2.87 -13.49 -8.27
N VAL A 66 -3.81 -12.70 -7.75
CA VAL A 66 -5.07 -13.18 -7.19
C VAL A 66 -5.91 -13.88 -8.26
N GLU A 67 -5.97 -13.32 -9.47
CA GLU A 67 -6.69 -13.92 -10.60
C GLU A 67 -6.05 -15.23 -11.06
N LEU A 68 -4.71 -15.30 -11.09
CA LEU A 68 -3.98 -16.54 -11.37
C LEU A 68 -4.20 -17.61 -10.29
N ASP A 69 -4.18 -17.22 -9.01
CA ASP A 69 -4.45 -18.14 -7.91
C ASP A 69 -5.88 -18.72 -8.00
N LYS A 70 -6.85 -17.90 -8.40
CA LYS A 70 -8.24 -18.34 -8.67
C LYS A 70 -8.31 -19.35 -9.82
N ARG A 71 -7.61 -19.12 -10.92
CA ARG A 71 -7.57 -20.02 -12.09
C ARG A 71 -6.86 -21.34 -11.81
N ASN A 72 -5.79 -21.30 -11.01
CA ASN A 72 -4.98 -22.48 -10.69
C ASN A 72 -5.56 -23.32 -9.55
N GLY A 73 -6.77 -23.01 -9.05
CA GLY A 73 -7.37 -23.73 -7.93
C GLY A 73 -6.57 -23.65 -6.63
N ARG A 74 -5.68 -22.65 -6.49
CA ARG A 74 -4.95 -22.42 -5.24
C ARG A 74 -5.94 -22.05 -4.15
N THR A 75 -6.10 -22.94 -3.19
CA THR A 75 -7.02 -22.80 -2.06
C THR A 75 -6.22 -22.69 -0.76
N GLY A 76 -6.83 -22.06 0.25
CA GLY A 76 -6.25 -21.89 1.59
C GLY A 76 -5.50 -20.59 1.84
N THR A 77 -4.59 -20.63 2.81
CA THR A 77 -3.95 -19.47 3.47
C THR A 77 -3.17 -18.53 2.54
N VAL A 78 -2.63 -19.05 1.43
CA VAL A 78 -1.87 -18.25 0.44
C VAL A 78 -2.80 -17.31 -0.33
N LYS A 79 -4.00 -17.77 -0.69
CA LYS A 79 -5.00 -16.98 -1.40
C LYS A 79 -5.54 -15.86 -0.52
N GLU A 80 -5.87 -16.17 0.73
CA GLU A 80 -6.34 -15.18 1.71
C GLU A 80 -5.28 -14.10 1.98
N ARG A 81 -4.00 -14.50 2.08
CA ARG A 81 -2.90 -13.55 2.23
C ARG A 81 -2.78 -12.61 1.03
N ASN A 82 -2.81 -13.13 -0.20
CA ASN A 82 -2.69 -12.30 -1.41
C ASN A 82 -3.90 -11.35 -1.56
N LEU A 83 -5.11 -11.82 -1.23
CA LEU A 83 -6.31 -10.97 -1.19
C LEU A 83 -6.21 -9.86 -0.15
N ARG A 84 -5.70 -10.18 1.05
CA ARG A 84 -5.50 -9.18 2.11
C ARG A 84 -4.46 -8.13 1.70
N TRP A 85 -3.35 -8.55 1.10
CA TRP A 85 -2.36 -7.63 0.55
C TRP A 85 -2.94 -6.73 -0.54
N LEU A 86 -3.72 -7.29 -1.46
CA LEU A 86 -4.39 -6.52 -2.49
C LEU A 86 -5.34 -5.47 -1.89
N GLY A 87 -6.18 -5.87 -0.93
CA GLY A 87 -7.11 -4.95 -0.27
C GLY A 87 -6.39 -3.77 0.39
N GLU A 88 -5.32 -4.04 1.14
CA GLU A 88 -4.52 -3.02 1.81
C GLU A 88 -3.82 -2.07 0.81
N ALA A 89 -3.19 -2.61 -0.23
CA ALA A 89 -2.53 -1.82 -1.26
C ALA A 89 -3.52 -0.95 -2.04
N ALA A 90 -4.69 -1.50 -2.40
CA ALA A 90 -5.73 -0.79 -3.14
C ALA A 90 -6.34 0.33 -2.30
N THR A 91 -6.71 0.07 -1.03
CA THR A 91 -7.22 1.10 -0.13
C THR A 91 -6.23 2.25 0.01
N LEU A 92 -4.95 1.95 0.21
CA LEU A 92 -3.93 2.98 0.32
C LEU A 92 -3.78 3.77 -0.99
N TYR A 93 -3.80 3.10 -2.14
CA TYR A 93 -3.73 3.77 -3.43
C TYR A 93 -4.89 4.75 -3.64
N HIS A 94 -6.12 4.34 -3.33
CA HIS A 94 -7.30 5.22 -3.43
C HIS A 94 -7.22 6.45 -2.52
N LEU A 95 -6.74 6.29 -1.28
CA LEU A 95 -6.54 7.42 -0.36
C LEU A 95 -5.55 8.46 -0.94
N LEU A 96 -4.51 7.96 -1.61
CA LEU A 96 -3.48 8.80 -2.22
C LEU A 96 -3.94 9.44 -3.51
N THR A 97 -4.69 8.76 -4.39
CA THR A 97 -5.14 9.36 -5.66
C THR A 97 -6.40 10.20 -5.51
N GLY A 98 -7.18 10.01 -4.45
CA GLY A 98 -8.43 10.74 -4.24
C GLY A 98 -9.55 10.33 -5.21
N ASP A 99 -9.43 9.18 -5.87
CA ASP A 99 -10.56 8.58 -6.60
C ASP A 99 -11.62 8.16 -5.58
N HIS A 100 -12.77 8.82 -5.64
CA HIS A 100 -13.96 8.54 -4.84
C HIS A 100 -15.14 8.18 -5.75
#